data_AF-W5PPD7-F1
#
_entry.id   AF-W5PPD7-F1
#
_cell.length_a   1.000
_cell.length_b   1.000
_cell.length_c   1.000
_cell.angle_alpha   90.00
_cell.angle_beta   90.00
_cell.angle_gamma   90.00
#
_symmetry.space_group_name_H-M   'P 1'
#
loop_
_entity.id
_entity.type
_entity.pdbx_description
1 polymer ?
#
loop_
_entity_poly.entity_id
_entity_poly.type
_entity_poly.pdbx_seq_one_letter_code
_entity_poly.pdbx_strand_id
1 'polypeptide(L)'
;MGRETTVMGMTDLRRMLCSLAFSQDSIKRRVRMSARNPPRLVNLAAMSLLRDEALAICSLEYLPMELYPPLFMAAFSLRRSETLMAMVQAWPFARLPLGGLMKKPHQETLEAVLDGLDVLLAQEVYPRKCKLRVLDLRNTGQDFWNMWSGDKSHVSSSSLMASVAKNMSRTKHSLAPLEMYVDLCLKEKT
;
A
#
# COMPACT_ATOMS: atom_id res chain seq x y z
N MET A 1 12.80 -26.89 33.47
CA MET A 1 11.74 -27.36 32.56
C MET A 1 10.42 -27.22 33.30
N GLY A 2 9.58 -26.26 32.92
CA GLY A 2 8.31 -25.97 33.61
C GLY A 2 7.70 -24.69 33.05
N ARG A 3 6.78 -24.86 32.10
CA ARG A 3 6.16 -23.85 31.24
C ARG A 3 5.40 -22.77 32.02
N GLU A 4 5.68 -21.50 31.75
CA GLU A 4 4.77 -20.40 32.06
C GLU A 4 3.65 -20.38 31.03
N THR A 5 2.45 -20.76 31.44
CA THR A 5 1.23 -20.56 30.67
C THR A 5 0.65 -19.19 31.03
N THR A 6 0.82 -18.21 30.15
CA THR A 6 0.12 -16.92 30.26
C THR A 6 -1.37 -17.13 30.08
N VAL A 7 -2.12 -16.97 31.17
CA VAL A 7 -3.58 -17.05 31.18
C VAL A 7 -4.12 -15.74 30.61
N MET A 8 -4.76 -15.81 29.44
CA MET A 8 -5.43 -14.67 28.79
C MET A 8 -6.65 -14.26 29.62
N GLY A 9 -6.71 -12.99 30.04
CA GLY A 9 -7.73 -12.49 30.96
C GLY A 9 -9.12 -12.41 30.34
N MET A 10 -10.16 -12.66 31.14
CA MET A 10 -11.58 -12.66 30.73
C MET A 10 -12.07 -11.29 30.20
N THR A 11 -11.31 -10.22 30.45
CA THR A 11 -11.49 -8.87 29.90
C THR A 11 -11.07 -8.75 28.43
N ASP A 12 -10.08 -9.52 27.98
CA ASP A 12 -9.61 -9.54 26.59
C ASP A 12 -10.62 -10.25 25.69
N LEU A 13 -11.20 -11.36 26.17
CA LEU A 13 -12.27 -12.06 25.47
C LEU A 13 -13.54 -11.18 25.32
N ARG A 14 -13.85 -10.35 26.33
CA ARG A 14 -15.01 -9.44 26.32
C ARG A 14 -14.79 -8.24 25.40
N ARG A 15 -13.56 -7.74 25.25
CA ARG A 15 -13.16 -6.75 24.23
C ARG A 15 -13.21 -7.34 22.81
N MET A 16 -12.79 -8.58 22.65
CA MET A 16 -12.80 -9.29 21.36
C MET A 16 -14.23 -9.50 20.86
N LEU A 17 -15.14 -9.90 21.76
CA LEU A 17 -16.56 -10.08 21.45
C LEU A 17 -17.32 -8.77 21.20
N CYS A 18 -17.01 -7.68 21.92
CA CYS A 18 -17.58 -6.35 21.63
C CYS A 18 -17.10 -5.78 20.28
N SER A 19 -15.86 -6.09 19.88
CA SER A 19 -15.30 -5.64 18.59
C SER A 19 -15.96 -6.33 17.40
N LEU A 20 -16.37 -7.59 17.55
CA LEU A 20 -17.12 -8.35 16.53
C LEU A 20 -18.54 -7.81 16.32
N ALA A 21 -19.23 -7.38 17.38
CA ALA A 21 -20.60 -6.84 17.31
C ALA A 21 -20.66 -5.42 16.73
N PHE A 22 -19.70 -4.54 17.06
CA PHE A 22 -19.61 -3.18 16.48
C PHE A 22 -19.20 -3.20 14.99
N SER A 23 -18.61 -4.31 14.53
CA SER A 23 -18.12 -4.47 13.16
C SER A 23 -19.22 -4.50 12.10
N GLN A 24 -20.38 -5.11 12.37
CA GLN A 24 -21.38 -5.35 11.33
C GLN A 24 -22.22 -4.11 10.96
N ASP A 25 -22.56 -3.25 11.92
CA ASP A 25 -23.44 -2.11 11.67
C ASP A 25 -22.73 -0.94 10.95
N SER A 26 -21.41 -0.87 11.11
CA SER A 26 -20.52 0.08 10.43
C SER A 26 -20.29 -0.26 8.94
N ILE A 27 -20.40 -1.53 8.54
CA ILE A 27 -20.15 -1.97 7.15
C ILE A 27 -21.17 -1.33 6.21
N LYS A 28 -22.43 -1.25 6.64
CA LYS A 28 -23.53 -0.69 5.84
C LYS A 28 -23.41 0.81 5.61
N ARG A 29 -22.81 1.56 6.56
CA ARG A 29 -22.78 3.04 6.51
C ARG A 29 -21.68 3.64 5.64
N ARG A 30 -20.57 2.92 5.39
CA ARG A 30 -19.44 3.42 4.56
C ARG A 30 -19.35 2.80 3.17
N VAL A 31 -19.93 1.61 2.96
CA VAL A 31 -20.00 0.99 1.62
C VAL A 31 -21.29 1.46 0.94
N ARG A 32 -21.30 2.69 0.43
CA ARG A 32 -22.39 3.12 -0.48
C ARG A 32 -22.18 2.39 -1.81
N MET A 33 -22.87 1.26 -1.98
CA MET A 33 -22.87 0.51 -3.23
C MET A 33 -23.51 1.37 -4.33
N SER A 34 -22.71 1.78 -5.31
CA SER A 34 -23.22 2.19 -6.62
C SER A 34 -23.39 0.94 -7.46
N ALA A 35 -24.60 0.68 -7.97
CA ALA A 35 -24.85 -0.43 -8.88
C ALA A 35 -24.04 -0.34 -10.19
N ARG A 36 -23.52 0.86 -10.51
CA ARG A 36 -22.85 1.16 -11.78
C ARG A 36 -21.38 0.74 -11.82
N ASN A 37 -20.75 0.51 -10.66
CA ASN A 37 -19.36 0.04 -10.50
C ASN A 37 -19.17 -0.54 -9.09
N PRO A 38 -19.53 -1.82 -8.85
CA PRO A 38 -19.35 -2.43 -7.54
C PRO A 38 -17.86 -2.51 -7.18
N PRO A 39 -17.48 -2.20 -5.92
CA PRO A 39 -16.11 -2.36 -5.47
C PRO A 39 -15.70 -3.83 -5.56
N ARG A 40 -14.51 -4.08 -6.10
CA ARG A 40 -13.94 -5.43 -6.22
C ARG A 40 -13.82 -6.08 -4.84
N LEU A 41 -13.95 -7.41 -4.79
CA LEU A 41 -13.77 -8.18 -3.55
C LEU A 41 -12.43 -7.86 -2.87
N VAL A 42 -11.36 -7.71 -3.65
CA VAL A 42 -10.03 -7.32 -3.14
C VAL A 42 -10.06 -5.95 -2.46
N ASN A 43 -10.76 -4.98 -3.03
CA ASN A 43 -10.88 -3.64 -2.43
C ASN A 43 -11.71 -3.68 -1.15
N LEU A 44 -12.78 -4.48 -1.12
CA LEU A 44 -13.59 -4.69 0.08
C LEU A 44 -12.79 -5.39 1.19
N ALA A 45 -12.02 -6.43 0.84
CA ALA A 45 -11.14 -7.13 1.76
C ALA A 45 -10.07 -6.19 2.33
N ALA A 46 -9.43 -5.38 1.48
CA ALA A 46 -8.47 -4.37 1.91
C ALA A 46 -9.10 -3.34 2.86
N MET A 47 -10.26 -2.78 2.50
CA MET A 47 -10.99 -1.84 3.37
C MET A 47 -11.40 -2.47 4.70
N SER A 48 -11.80 -3.75 4.69
CA SER A 48 -12.17 -4.48 5.90
C SER A 48 -10.95 -4.73 6.80
N LEU A 49 -9.82 -5.12 6.21
CA LEU A 49 -8.56 -5.34 6.93
C LEU A 49 -8.08 -4.03 7.59
N LEU A 50 -8.13 -2.91 6.85
CA LEU A 50 -7.76 -1.58 7.35
C LEU A 50 -8.71 -0.99 8.40
N ARG A 51 -9.74 -1.73 8.85
CA ARG A 51 -10.51 -1.35 10.05
C ARG A 51 -9.72 -1.61 11.32
N ASP A 52 -8.78 -2.55 11.27
CA ASP A 52 -7.88 -2.90 12.36
C ASP A 52 -6.44 -2.79 11.84
N GLU A 53 -5.79 -1.64 12.09
CA GLU A 53 -4.44 -1.37 11.58
C GLU A 53 -3.40 -2.32 12.16
N ALA A 54 -3.55 -2.74 13.42
CA ALA A 54 -2.65 -3.72 14.02
C ALA A 54 -2.72 -5.07 13.29
N LEU A 55 -3.94 -5.56 13.01
CA LEU A 55 -4.11 -6.76 12.20
C LEU A 55 -3.60 -6.57 10.77
N ALA A 56 -3.82 -5.40 10.16
CA ALA A 56 -3.32 -5.10 8.82
C ALA A 56 -1.79 -5.17 8.76
N ILE A 57 -1.10 -4.55 9.72
CA ILE A 57 0.36 -4.54 9.83
C ILE A 57 0.91 -5.95 10.06
N CYS A 58 0.35 -6.71 11.01
CA CYS A 58 0.76 -8.10 11.27
C CYS A 58 0.58 -9.00 10.04
N SER A 59 -0.43 -8.73 9.22
CA SER A 59 -0.72 -9.52 8.02
C SER A 59 0.28 -9.27 6.88
N LEU A 60 1.01 -8.14 6.88
CA LEU A 60 1.94 -7.79 5.80
C LEU A 60 3.04 -8.84 5.62
N GLU A 61 3.50 -9.48 6.69
CA GLU A 61 4.50 -10.54 6.63
C GLU A 61 4.07 -11.69 5.71
N TYR A 62 2.78 -12.02 5.69
CA TYR A 62 2.21 -13.15 4.94
C TYR A 62 1.47 -12.72 3.68
N LEU A 63 1.31 -11.42 3.47
CA LEU A 63 0.53 -10.89 2.36
C LEU A 63 1.20 -11.21 1.01
N PRO A 64 0.46 -11.78 0.04
CA PRO A 64 0.92 -11.93 -1.34
C PRO A 64 1.20 -10.57 -2.00
N MET A 65 2.21 -10.50 -2.86
CA MET A 65 2.64 -9.24 -3.49
C MET A 65 1.56 -8.59 -4.35
N GLU A 66 0.64 -9.38 -4.91
CA GLU A 66 -0.49 -8.93 -5.73
C GLU A 66 -1.51 -8.11 -4.93
N LEU A 67 -1.57 -8.33 -3.61
CA LEU A 67 -2.50 -7.63 -2.72
C LEU A 67 -1.90 -6.36 -2.12
N TYR A 68 -0.57 -6.16 -2.21
CA TYR A 68 0.08 -4.96 -1.70
C TYR A 68 -0.40 -3.67 -2.39
N PRO A 69 -0.43 -3.54 -3.73
CA PRO A 69 -0.85 -2.29 -4.35
C PRO A 69 -2.33 -1.93 -4.08
N PRO A 70 -3.30 -2.87 -4.16
CA PRO A 70 -4.67 -2.59 -3.76
C PRO A 70 -4.80 -2.17 -2.29
N LEU A 71 -4.10 -2.84 -1.37
CA LEU A 71 -4.11 -2.49 0.05
C LEU A 71 -3.48 -1.12 0.30
N PHE A 72 -2.39 -0.78 -0.41
CA PHE A 72 -1.73 0.51 -0.31
C PHE A 72 -2.63 1.64 -0.80
N MET A 73 -3.31 1.47 -1.94
CA MET A 73 -4.30 2.44 -2.42
C MET A 73 -5.43 2.65 -1.41
N ALA A 74 -5.91 1.57 -0.80
CA ALA A 74 -6.94 1.67 0.24
C ALA A 74 -6.42 2.40 1.49
N ALA A 75 -5.20 2.07 1.96
CA ALA A 75 -4.57 2.71 3.11
C ALA A 75 -4.31 4.21 2.84
N PHE A 76 -3.86 4.55 1.64
CA PHE A 76 -3.65 5.91 1.17
C PHE A 76 -4.97 6.70 1.13
N SER A 77 -6.02 6.11 0.55
CA SER A 77 -7.35 6.75 0.45
C SER A 77 -8.00 6.94 1.83
N LEU A 78 -7.78 6.00 2.74
CA LEU A 78 -8.31 6.00 4.11
C LEU A 78 -7.41 6.74 5.12
N ARG A 79 -6.24 7.24 4.70
CA ARG A 79 -5.28 7.98 5.54
C ARG A 79 -4.79 7.14 6.73
N ARG A 80 -4.43 5.90 6.46
CA ARG A 80 -3.94 4.93 7.45
C ARG A 80 -2.42 5.02 7.57
N SER A 81 -1.95 6.06 8.25
CA SER A 81 -0.52 6.45 8.28
C SER A 81 0.38 5.34 8.82
N GLU A 82 0.04 4.72 9.95
CA GLU A 82 0.86 3.64 10.53
C GLU A 82 0.95 2.44 9.57
N THR A 83 -0.18 2.08 8.95
CA THR A 83 -0.21 1.02 7.95
C THR A 83 0.63 1.37 6.72
N LEU A 84 0.55 2.61 6.22
CA LEU A 84 1.34 3.07 5.07
C LEU A 84 2.84 3.00 5.35
N MET A 85 3.25 3.49 6.51
CA MET A 85 4.64 3.42 6.97
C MET A 85 5.15 1.98 6.95
N ALA A 86 4.40 1.03 7.55
CA ALA A 86 4.76 -0.39 7.56
C ALA A 86 4.77 -1.01 6.15
N MET A 87 3.81 -0.63 5.29
CA MET A 87 3.74 -1.12 3.92
C MET A 87 4.92 -0.65 3.06
N VAL A 88 5.43 0.57 3.27
CA VAL A 88 6.62 1.09 2.61
C VAL A 88 7.85 0.29 3.00
N GLN A 89 8.01 0.00 4.30
CA GLN A 89 9.12 -0.82 4.80
C GLN A 89 9.09 -2.24 4.24
N ALA A 90 7.91 -2.79 3.98
CA ALA A 90 7.72 -4.13 3.43
C ALA A 90 7.41 -4.15 1.93
N TRP A 91 7.65 -3.05 1.20
CA TRP A 91 7.15 -2.88 -0.16
C TRP A 91 7.79 -3.89 -1.15
N PRO A 92 7.00 -4.74 -1.84
CA PRO A 92 7.55 -5.89 -2.56
C PRO A 92 8.05 -5.57 -3.99
N PHE A 93 8.01 -4.31 -4.42
CA PHE A 93 8.44 -3.88 -5.74
C PHE A 93 9.63 -2.92 -5.69
N ALA A 94 10.38 -2.83 -6.79
CA ALA A 94 11.53 -1.92 -6.88
C ALA A 94 11.13 -0.44 -6.89
N ARG A 95 9.91 -0.12 -7.35
CA ARG A 95 9.42 1.25 -7.47
C ARG A 95 8.10 1.39 -6.73
N LEU A 96 7.95 2.49 -6.01
CA LEU A 96 6.67 2.97 -5.48
C LEU A 96 6.26 4.24 -6.24
N PRO A 97 5.33 4.16 -7.21
CA PRO A 97 4.90 5.30 -8.01
C PRO A 97 3.85 6.16 -7.29
N LEU A 98 4.23 6.74 -6.16
CA LEU A 98 3.35 7.51 -5.28
C LEU A 98 2.72 8.71 -5.99
N GLY A 99 3.42 9.36 -6.91
CA GLY A 99 2.92 10.52 -7.65
C GLY A 99 1.64 10.24 -8.44
N GLY A 100 1.40 8.99 -8.83
CA GLY A 100 0.13 8.58 -9.46
C GLY A 100 -1.09 8.65 -8.54
N LEU A 101 -0.89 8.62 -7.21
CA LEU A 101 -1.95 8.78 -6.20
C LEU A 101 -2.08 10.23 -5.72
N MET A 102 -1.06 11.06 -5.93
CA MET A 102 -0.95 12.42 -5.38
C MET A 102 -1.55 13.51 -6.29
N LYS A 103 -2.80 13.35 -6.77
CA LYS A 103 -3.50 14.48 -7.44
C LYS A 103 -3.74 15.66 -6.49
N LYS A 104 -3.97 15.36 -5.22
CA LYS A 104 -3.99 16.30 -4.08
C LYS A 104 -3.39 15.57 -2.87
N PRO A 105 -2.08 15.69 -2.62
CA PRO A 105 -1.46 14.98 -1.52
C PRO A 105 -2.00 15.50 -0.19
N HIS A 106 -2.29 14.58 0.73
CA HIS A 106 -2.47 14.93 2.12
C HIS A 106 -1.13 14.83 2.82
N GLN A 107 -0.76 15.88 3.54
CA GLN A 107 0.50 15.97 4.28
C GLN A 107 0.76 14.73 5.14
N GLU A 108 -0.20 14.32 5.99
CA GLU A 108 -0.05 13.14 6.87
C GLU A 108 0.30 11.84 6.12
N THR A 109 -0.28 11.66 4.92
CA THR A 109 -0.07 10.47 4.11
C THR A 109 1.28 10.48 3.41
N LEU A 110 1.77 11.67 3.04
CA LEU A 110 3.10 11.84 2.48
C LEU A 110 4.18 11.65 3.57
N GLU A 111 3.99 12.28 4.72
CA GLU A 111 4.85 12.13 5.90
C GLU A 111 5.00 10.65 6.28
N ALA A 112 3.89 9.91 6.41
CA ALA A 112 3.93 8.49 6.72
C ALA A 112 4.75 7.65 5.72
N VAL A 113 4.72 8.01 4.43
CA VAL A 113 5.52 7.31 3.42
C VAL A 113 7.01 7.65 3.55
N LEU A 114 7.33 8.91 3.84
CA LEU A 114 8.72 9.36 4.06
C LEU A 114 9.28 8.78 5.36
N ASP A 115 8.52 8.80 6.45
CA ASP A 115 8.88 8.16 7.71
C ASP A 115 9.14 6.65 7.52
N GLY A 116 8.31 5.99 6.70
CA GLY A 116 8.51 4.58 6.35
C GLY A 116 9.79 4.33 5.58
N LEU A 117 10.21 5.26 4.72
CA LEU A 117 11.49 5.21 4.03
C LEU A 117 12.66 5.46 4.97
N ASP A 118 12.56 6.45 5.86
CA ASP A 118 13.61 6.77 6.83
C ASP A 118 13.86 5.59 7.77
N VAL A 119 12.80 4.96 8.25
CA VAL A 119 12.89 3.74 9.07
C VAL A 119 13.44 2.56 8.26
N LEU A 120 13.09 2.42 6.98
CA LEU A 120 13.66 1.38 6.11
C LEU A 120 15.16 1.59 5.88
N LEU A 121 15.60 2.84 5.73
CA LEU A 121 17.00 3.22 5.52
C LEU A 121 17.85 3.06 6.79
N ALA A 122 17.26 3.33 7.95
CA ALA A 122 17.93 3.16 9.24
C ALA A 122 18.04 1.69 9.71
N GLN A 123 17.31 0.77 9.07
CA GLN A 123 17.33 -0.65 9.44
C GLN A 123 18.60 -1.37 8.97
N GLU A 124 19.29 -2.01 9.90
CA GLU A 124 20.42 -2.92 9.60
C GLU A 124 19.95 -4.26 9.01
N VAL A 125 18.71 -4.67 9.33
CA VAL A 125 18.11 -5.93 8.87
C VAL A 125 16.93 -5.61 7.96
N TYR A 126 17.13 -5.75 6.66
CA TYR A 126 16.08 -5.52 5.68
C TYR A 126 15.00 -6.61 5.73
N PRO A 127 13.70 -6.25 5.68
CA PRO A 127 12.64 -7.22 5.50
C PRO A 127 12.87 -8.04 4.23
N ARG A 128 12.84 -9.38 4.33
CA ARG A 128 13.17 -10.29 3.22
C ARG A 128 12.38 -10.03 1.93
N LYS A 129 11.18 -9.47 2.06
CA LYS A 129 10.28 -9.18 0.95
C LYS A 129 10.43 -7.76 0.41
N CYS A 130 11.08 -6.85 1.13
CA CYS A 130 11.23 -5.46 0.69
C CYS A 130 12.20 -5.38 -0.49
N LYS A 131 11.77 -4.70 -1.55
CA LYS A 131 12.58 -4.49 -2.76
C LYS A 131 12.64 -3.03 -3.16
N LEU A 132 12.07 -2.11 -2.38
CA LEU A 132 11.94 -0.71 -2.74
C LEU A 132 13.31 -0.08 -2.99
N ARG A 133 13.45 0.56 -4.15
CA ARG A 133 14.65 1.28 -4.60
C ARG A 133 14.36 2.72 -4.99
N VAL A 134 13.16 2.97 -5.54
CA VAL A 134 12.77 4.25 -6.10
C VAL A 134 11.39 4.65 -5.58
N LEU A 135 11.32 5.79 -4.90
CA LEU A 135 10.07 6.52 -4.70
C LEU A 135 9.88 7.47 -5.88
N ASP A 136 8.84 7.23 -6.68
CA ASP A 136 8.53 8.02 -7.88
C ASP A 136 7.35 8.97 -7.58
N LEU A 137 7.67 10.23 -7.33
CA LEU A 137 6.71 11.30 -7.02
C LEU A 137 6.11 11.94 -8.27
N ARG A 138 6.53 11.54 -9.47
CA ARG A 138 5.98 12.08 -10.73
C ARG A 138 4.58 11.52 -10.97
N ASN A 139 3.74 12.31 -11.62
CA ASN A 139 2.39 11.88 -12.02
C ASN A 139 2.41 10.95 -13.27
N THR A 140 3.31 9.96 -13.28
CA THR A 140 3.53 8.99 -14.38
C THR A 140 3.18 7.54 -13.98
N GLY A 141 2.60 7.35 -12.80
CA GLY A 141 2.31 6.04 -12.20
C GLY A 141 0.94 5.42 -12.51
N GLN A 142 0.13 6.05 -13.38
CA GLN A 142 -1.27 5.67 -13.55
C GLN A 142 -1.43 4.23 -14.06
N ASP A 143 -0.61 3.79 -15.01
CA ASP A 143 -0.69 2.42 -15.56
C ASP A 143 -0.44 1.34 -14.51
N PHE A 144 0.50 1.60 -13.58
CA PHE A 144 0.74 0.71 -12.44
C PHE A 144 -0.52 0.59 -11.58
N TRP A 145 -1.11 1.72 -11.16
CA TRP A 145 -2.29 1.69 -10.31
C TRP A 145 -3.53 1.17 -11.04
N ASN A 146 -3.68 1.43 -12.34
CA ASN A 146 -4.77 0.94 -13.19
C ASN A 146 -4.76 -0.58 -13.34
N MET A 147 -3.57 -1.17 -13.45
CA MET A 147 -3.40 -2.63 -13.48
C MET A 147 -3.95 -3.28 -12.21
N TRP A 148 -3.78 -2.64 -11.05
CA TRP A 148 -4.18 -3.16 -9.74
C TRP A 148 -5.59 -2.75 -9.31
N SER A 149 -6.09 -1.58 -9.74
CA SER A 149 -7.47 -1.17 -9.55
C SER A 149 -8.43 -1.98 -10.43
N GLY A 150 -7.88 -2.48 -11.54
CA GLY A 150 -8.57 -3.10 -12.67
C GLY A 150 -9.75 -2.27 -13.17
N ASP A 151 -9.62 -0.96 -13.06
CA ASP A 151 -10.39 -0.03 -13.86
C ASP A 151 -9.88 -0.13 -15.30
N LYS A 152 -10.50 -0.99 -16.09
CA LYS A 152 -10.33 -0.96 -17.54
C LYS A 152 -11.14 0.23 -18.03
N SER A 153 -10.58 1.43 -17.95
CA SER A 153 -11.06 2.49 -18.84
C SER A 153 -10.96 1.91 -20.26
N HIS A 154 -12.08 1.92 -20.99
CA HIS A 154 -12.11 1.53 -22.39
C HIS A 154 -11.16 2.44 -23.16
N VAL A 155 -9.89 2.04 -23.26
CA VAL A 155 -8.98 2.60 -24.24
C VAL A 155 -9.47 2.03 -25.56
N SER A 156 -10.24 2.83 -26.29
CA SER A 156 -10.52 2.57 -27.70
C SER A 156 -9.19 2.22 -28.37
N SER A 157 -9.09 0.96 -28.80
CA SER A 157 -7.94 0.44 -29.50
C SER A 157 -7.77 1.21 -30.80
N SER A 158 -6.83 2.14 -30.83
CA SER A 158 -6.27 2.69 -32.06
C SER A 158 -4.83 3.10 -31.84
N SER A 159 -3.95 2.11 -31.74
CA SER A 159 -2.74 2.01 -32.56
C SER A 159 -1.91 0.82 -32.09
N LEU A 160 -2.01 -0.26 -32.85
CA LEU A 160 -0.93 -1.23 -32.94
C LEU A 160 0.32 -0.53 -33.49
N MET A 161 1.46 -0.82 -32.85
CA MET A 161 2.88 -0.70 -33.24
C MET A 161 3.66 -0.02 -32.08
N ALA A 162 4.70 -0.57 -31.47
CA ALA A 162 5.54 -1.72 -31.77
C ALA A 162 6.06 -2.30 -30.46
N SER A 163 6.13 -3.63 -30.36
CA SER A 163 6.85 -4.31 -29.28
C SER A 163 8.36 -4.15 -29.50
N VAL A 164 8.99 -3.23 -28.77
CA VAL A 164 10.44 -3.30 -28.57
C VAL A 164 10.69 -4.14 -27.34
N ALA A 165 11.02 -5.41 -27.58
CA ALA A 165 11.58 -6.30 -26.57
C ALA A 165 12.88 -5.67 -26.05
N LYS A 166 12.85 -5.13 -24.84
CA LYS A 166 14.05 -4.69 -24.14
C LYS A 166 14.55 -5.85 -23.29
N ASN A 167 15.54 -6.54 -23.82
CA ASN A 167 16.25 -7.63 -23.17
C ASN A 167 16.86 -7.10 -21.86
N MET A 168 16.31 -7.49 -20.71
CA MET A 168 16.93 -7.21 -19.41
C MET A 168 18.07 -8.22 -19.22
N SER A 169 19.27 -7.82 -19.61
CA SER A 169 20.49 -8.54 -19.29
C SER A 169 20.65 -8.64 -17.78
N ARG A 170 20.74 -9.89 -17.30
CA ARG A 170 20.96 -10.24 -15.90
C ARG A 170 22.41 -9.94 -15.55
N THR A 171 22.70 -8.72 -15.14
CA THR A 171 24.01 -8.36 -14.59
C THR A 171 23.91 -8.29 -13.07
N LYS A 172 24.65 -9.18 -12.40
CA LYS A 172 24.85 -9.15 -10.94
C LYS A 172 25.46 -7.80 -10.57
N HIS A 173 24.76 -7.01 -9.76
CA HIS A 173 25.35 -5.86 -9.11
C HIS A 173 24.97 -5.82 -7.63
N SER A 174 26.02 -5.61 -6.85
CA SER A 174 26.09 -5.36 -5.42
C SER A 174 25.08 -4.31 -4.95
N LEU A 175 24.72 -4.40 -3.68
CA LEU A 175 23.90 -3.46 -2.91
C LEU A 175 24.24 -2.01 -3.29
N ALA A 176 23.41 -1.38 -4.12
CA ALA A 176 23.50 0.03 -4.47
C ALA A 176 22.56 0.83 -3.56
N PRO A 177 22.93 2.06 -3.15
CA PRO A 177 22.06 2.95 -2.38
C PRO A 177 20.73 3.23 -3.11
N LEU A 178 19.66 3.52 -2.36
CA LEU A 178 18.36 3.91 -2.92
C LEU A 178 18.52 5.17 -3.80
N GLU A 179 17.94 5.18 -4.99
CA GLU A 179 17.92 6.34 -5.89
C GLU A 179 16.59 7.09 -5.72
N MET A 180 16.66 8.30 -5.15
CA MET A 180 15.51 9.18 -4.98
C MET A 180 15.47 10.22 -6.11
N TYR A 181 14.38 10.26 -6.88
CA TYR A 181 14.13 11.31 -7.87
C TYR A 181 13.03 12.23 -7.35
N VAL A 182 13.40 13.43 -6.91
CA VAL A 182 12.46 14.48 -6.49
C VAL A 182 12.50 15.61 -7.51
N ASP A 183 11.35 15.93 -8.11
CA ASP A 183 11.17 17.12 -8.94
C ASP A 183 10.11 18.00 -8.26
N LEU A 184 10.56 19.02 -7.53
CA LEU A 184 9.68 19.95 -6.79
C LEU A 184 9.31 21.11 -7.72
N CYS A 185 8.19 21.00 -8.42
CA CYS A 185 7.60 22.14 -9.09
C CYS A 185 6.92 23.07 -8.06
N LEU A 186 7.67 24.02 -7.52
CA LEU A 186 7.12 25.11 -6.73
C LEU A 186 6.43 26.09 -7.68
N LYS A 187 5.10 26.16 -7.60
CA LYS A 187 4.34 27.19 -8.30
C LYS A 187 4.37 28.46 -7.46
N GLU A 188 5.17 29.42 -7.88
CA GLU A 188 5.18 30.77 -7.31
C GLU A 188 3.79 31.41 -7.45
N LYS A 189 3.23 31.88 -6.35
CA LYS A 189 2.01 32.70 -6.37
C LYS A 189 2.44 34.15 -6.65
N THR A 190 2.28 34.59 -7.89
CA THR A 190 2.12 36.02 -8.24
C THR A 190 0.86 36.60 -7.62
#